data_AF-A0A841BSN7-F1
#
_entry.id   AF-A0A841BSN7-F1
#
_cell.length_a   1.000
_cell.length_b   1.000
_cell.length_c   1.000
_cell.angle_alpha   90.00
_cell.angle_beta   90.00
_cell.angle_gamma   90.00
#
_symmetry.space_group_name_H-M   'P 1'
#
loop_
_entity.id
_entity.type
_entity.pdbx_description
1 polymer ?
#
loop_
_entity_poly.entity_id
_entity_poly.type
_entity_poly.pdbx_seq_one_letter_code
_entity_poly.pdbx_strand_id
1 'polypeptide(L)'
;MAVLLLSACAVENGDAGEPVPPGDFAARADAVAGAWRGSAAATAWKTGFIPLSELTLAPEAGFGAGNAKAAFMDGQFRTAIKLPTATAKGAVTFPDGSTLPVTVVSAEAAYQQIDRGEPSCETCGLTVTAVRPGTAKLRTSRGIATVPTWVFTVKEDPGLIARVAVDPGAVTPVPEVPLGPGGMPGGLATAQDLIKTTDTAIDFNLGVGACDSEITPRVQEYDDLIVLGGTVRTSGEVCIAILKLHPASVALTKPIGARPIVEVASGRALWVTG
;
A
#
# COMPACT_ATOMS: atom_id res chain seq x y z
N MET A 1 -0.21 -0.21 20.93
CA MET A 1 -0.59 -1.55 21.44
C MET A 1 -2.00 -1.81 20.95
N ALA A 2 -2.13 -2.39 19.77
CA ALA A 2 -3.42 -2.64 19.13
C ALA A 2 -3.98 -3.96 19.69
N VAL A 3 -5.14 -3.89 20.32
CA VAL A 3 -5.87 -5.07 20.76
C VAL A 3 -6.55 -5.66 19.52
N LEU A 4 -5.97 -6.75 19.01
CA LEU A 4 -6.62 -7.65 18.05
C LEU A 4 -7.82 -8.29 18.76
N LEU A 5 -9.02 -7.74 18.54
CA LEU A 5 -10.25 -8.41 18.93
C LEU A 5 -10.51 -9.52 17.89
N LEU A 6 -9.99 -10.71 18.18
CA LEU A 6 -10.47 -11.95 17.57
C LEU A 6 -11.92 -12.14 18.05
N SER A 7 -12.89 -11.83 17.20
CA SER A 7 -14.27 -12.25 17.40
C SER A 7 -14.37 -13.76 17.16
N ALA A 8 -14.05 -14.55 18.19
CA ALA A 8 -14.37 -15.96 18.24
C ALA A 8 -15.85 -16.10 18.60
N CYS A 9 -16.70 -16.32 17.60
CA CYS A 9 -18.01 -16.93 17.85
C CYS A 9 -17.78 -18.43 18.04
N ALA A 10 -17.76 -18.89 19.29
CA ALA A 10 -17.94 -20.31 19.58
C ALA A 10 -19.37 -20.68 19.20
N VAL A 11 -19.54 -21.57 18.22
CA VAL A 11 -20.82 -22.24 17.97
C VAL A 11 -20.78 -23.56 18.71
N GLU A 12 -21.59 -23.67 19.76
CA GLU A 12 -21.91 -24.95 20.40
C GLU A 12 -22.59 -25.85 19.36
N ASN A 13 -22.07 -27.08 19.19
CA ASN A 13 -22.57 -28.20 18.37
C ASN A 13 -23.80 -27.91 17.47
N GLY A 14 -23.61 -27.77 16.16
CA GLY A 14 -24.70 -27.58 15.20
C GLY A 14 -24.42 -28.28 13.87
N ASP A 15 -25.46 -28.86 13.28
CA ASP A 15 -25.47 -29.51 11.96
C ASP A 15 -24.82 -28.66 10.85
N ALA A 16 -24.51 -29.30 9.72
CA ALA A 16 -24.20 -28.58 8.48
C ALA A 16 -25.29 -27.52 8.21
N GLY A 17 -24.87 -26.26 8.09
CA GLY A 17 -25.74 -25.16 7.71
C GLY A 17 -26.09 -25.21 6.23
N GLU A 18 -26.99 -24.35 5.80
CA GLU A 18 -27.23 -24.11 4.37
C GLU A 18 -26.03 -23.37 3.76
N PRO A 19 -25.58 -23.73 2.53
CA PRO A 19 -24.55 -22.99 1.83
C PRO A 19 -24.95 -21.51 1.66
N VAL A 20 -24.01 -20.60 1.94
CA VAL A 20 -24.24 -19.17 1.70
C VAL A 20 -24.05 -18.91 0.21
N PRO A 21 -25.05 -18.38 -0.51
CA PRO A 21 -24.92 -18.09 -1.93
C PRO A 21 -23.99 -16.89 -2.18
N PRO A 22 -23.55 -16.67 -3.43
CA PRO A 22 -22.88 -15.44 -3.84
C PRO A 22 -23.60 -14.18 -3.36
N GLY A 23 -22.87 -13.27 -2.73
CA GLY A 23 -23.41 -12.02 -2.20
C GLY A 23 -23.68 -10.96 -3.28
N ASP A 24 -24.46 -9.94 -2.92
CA ASP A 24 -24.72 -8.80 -3.80
C ASP A 24 -23.54 -7.82 -3.79
N PHE A 25 -22.59 -8.07 -4.69
CA PHE A 25 -21.40 -7.24 -4.84
C PHE A 25 -21.74 -5.80 -5.26
N ALA A 26 -22.73 -5.62 -6.13
CA ALA A 26 -23.08 -4.30 -6.66
C ALA A 26 -23.64 -3.40 -5.55
N ALA A 27 -24.61 -3.90 -4.78
CA ALA A 27 -25.17 -3.14 -3.66
C ALA A 27 -24.11 -2.79 -2.60
N ARG A 28 -23.18 -3.72 -2.31
CA ARG A 28 -22.07 -3.43 -1.39
C ARG A 28 -21.10 -2.40 -1.97
N ALA A 29 -20.76 -2.51 -3.24
CA ALA A 29 -19.88 -1.55 -3.91
C ALA A 29 -20.51 -0.14 -3.93
N ASP A 30 -21.82 -0.02 -4.10
CA ASP A 30 -22.54 1.27 -4.00
C ASP A 30 -22.43 1.87 -2.60
N ALA A 31 -22.56 1.05 -1.55
CA ALA A 31 -22.40 1.50 -0.17
C ALA A 31 -20.97 2.00 0.10
N VAL A 32 -19.96 1.27 -0.39
CA VAL A 32 -18.54 1.67 -0.30
C VAL A 32 -18.30 3.00 -1.01
N ALA A 33 -18.80 3.13 -2.24
CA ALA A 33 -18.68 4.34 -3.03
C ALA A 33 -19.38 5.54 -2.37
N GLY A 34 -20.58 5.33 -1.82
CA GLY A 34 -21.32 6.35 -1.07
C GLY A 34 -20.54 6.85 0.15
N ALA A 35 -19.93 5.94 0.92
CA ALA A 35 -19.14 6.30 2.08
C ALA A 35 -17.87 7.09 1.71
N TRP A 36 -17.22 6.75 0.59
CA TRP A 36 -16.07 7.52 0.10
C TRP A 36 -16.43 8.95 -0.27
N ARG A 37 -17.48 9.15 -1.09
CA ARG A 37 -17.81 10.45 -1.70
C ARG A 37 -18.07 11.59 -0.72
N GLY A 38 -18.61 11.29 0.46
CA GLY A 38 -18.89 12.28 1.51
C GLY A 38 -17.78 12.43 2.56
N SER A 39 -16.71 11.67 2.45
CA SER A 39 -15.71 11.54 3.53
C SER A 39 -14.55 12.53 3.40
N ALA A 40 -13.89 12.78 4.53
CA ALA A 40 -12.57 13.42 4.55
C ALA A 40 -11.52 12.63 3.74
N ALA A 41 -11.71 11.32 3.55
CA ALA A 41 -10.83 10.46 2.75
C ALA A 41 -10.79 10.89 1.29
N ALA A 42 -11.95 11.17 0.69
CA ALA A 42 -12.01 11.62 -0.70
C ALA A 42 -11.30 12.97 -0.91
N THR A 43 -11.41 13.88 0.06
CA THR A 43 -10.68 15.16 0.04
C THR A 43 -9.18 14.93 0.18
N ALA A 44 -8.76 14.20 1.20
CA ALA A 44 -7.36 13.86 1.45
C ALA A 44 -6.70 13.18 0.24
N TRP A 45 -7.42 12.27 -0.42
CA TRP A 45 -6.95 11.59 -1.63
C TRP A 45 -6.58 12.54 -2.76
N LYS A 46 -7.39 13.58 -2.96
CA LYS A 46 -7.25 14.55 -4.06
C LYS A 46 -6.26 15.66 -3.75
N THR A 47 -6.09 16.05 -2.49
CA THR A 47 -5.30 17.23 -2.12
C THR A 47 -4.00 16.92 -1.39
N GLY A 48 -3.95 15.81 -0.64
CA GLY A 48 -2.82 15.44 0.20
C GLY A 48 -1.64 14.86 -0.57
N PHE A 49 -0.51 14.73 0.13
CA PHE A 49 0.60 13.89 -0.30
C PHE A 49 0.47 12.53 0.37
N ILE A 50 -0.14 11.58 -0.34
CA ILE A 50 -0.32 10.19 0.10
C ILE A 50 0.60 9.31 -0.74
N PRO A 51 1.76 8.90 -0.22
CA PRO A 51 2.62 7.89 -0.84
C PRO A 51 1.90 6.55 -0.92
N LEU A 52 1.92 5.93 -2.10
CA LEU A 52 1.40 4.58 -2.36
C LEU A 52 2.54 3.64 -2.77
N SER A 53 3.73 3.88 -2.22
CA SER A 53 4.97 3.14 -2.42
C SER A 53 5.89 3.37 -1.24
N GLU A 54 6.88 2.51 -1.10
CA GLU A 54 7.96 2.70 -0.12
C GLU A 54 8.67 4.05 -0.32
N LEU A 55 8.99 4.69 0.80
CA LEU A 55 9.68 5.99 0.81
C LEU A 55 11.20 5.84 0.74
N THR A 56 11.71 4.63 0.93
CA THR A 56 13.12 4.28 0.71
C THR A 56 13.22 3.49 -0.59
N LEU A 57 13.92 4.06 -1.57
CA LEU A 57 14.03 3.55 -2.92
C LEU A 57 15.32 2.75 -3.06
N ALA A 58 15.16 1.48 -3.44
CA ALA A 58 16.27 0.63 -3.85
C ALA A 58 16.91 1.12 -5.15
N PRO A 59 18.15 0.71 -5.46
CA PRO A 59 18.77 1.02 -6.74
C PRO A 59 17.95 0.51 -7.93
N GLU A 60 17.82 1.34 -8.96
CA GLU A 60 17.03 1.01 -10.17
C GLU A 60 17.58 -0.20 -10.94
N ALA A 61 18.91 -0.33 -10.99
CA ALA A 61 19.58 -1.48 -11.61
C ALA A 61 19.53 -2.76 -10.74
N GLY A 62 18.90 -2.70 -9.57
CA GLY A 62 18.98 -3.72 -8.54
C GLY A 62 20.26 -3.61 -7.72
N PHE A 63 20.31 -4.40 -6.65
CA PHE A 63 21.52 -4.53 -5.82
C PHE A 63 22.58 -5.34 -6.57
N GLY A 64 23.84 -5.03 -6.31
CA GLY A 64 24.98 -5.84 -6.69
C GLY A 64 24.99 -7.21 -5.98
N ALA A 65 26.10 -7.92 -6.13
CA ALA A 65 26.31 -9.20 -5.45
C ALA A 65 26.51 -9.02 -3.93
N GLY A 66 26.28 -10.09 -3.17
CA GLY A 66 26.52 -10.12 -1.73
C GLY A 66 25.26 -9.83 -0.91
N ASN A 67 25.45 -9.20 0.26
CA ASN A 67 24.41 -8.99 1.26
C ASN A 67 23.72 -7.62 1.19
N ALA A 68 24.06 -6.78 0.22
CA ALA A 68 23.55 -5.40 0.13
C ALA A 68 22.01 -5.33 0.12
N LYS A 69 21.37 -6.24 -0.62
CA LYS A 69 19.89 -6.34 -0.64
C LYS A 69 19.32 -6.68 0.74
N ALA A 70 19.90 -7.66 1.45
CA ALA A 70 19.44 -8.06 2.76
C ALA A 70 19.61 -6.91 3.77
N ALA A 71 20.80 -6.31 3.79
CA ALA A 71 21.11 -5.16 4.63
C ALA A 71 20.17 -3.96 4.40
N PHE A 72 19.81 -3.68 3.14
CA PHE A 72 18.84 -2.65 2.80
C PHE A 72 17.45 -2.96 3.38
N MET A 73 16.95 -4.18 3.17
CA MET A 73 15.62 -4.60 3.63
C MET A 73 15.54 -4.60 5.15
N ASP A 74 16.64 -4.97 5.82
CA ASP A 74 16.76 -5.00 7.28
C ASP A 74 17.03 -3.60 7.88
N GLY A 75 17.31 -2.59 7.05
CA GLY A 75 17.63 -1.24 7.52
C GLY A 75 18.99 -1.14 8.22
N GLN A 76 19.93 -2.01 7.88
CA GLN A 76 21.27 -2.05 8.47
C GLN A 76 22.21 -1.05 7.80
N PHE A 77 22.11 0.21 8.20
CA PHE A 77 22.92 1.30 7.69
C PHE A 77 23.96 1.76 8.72
N ARG A 78 25.06 2.32 8.23
CA ARG A 78 26.03 3.09 9.01
C ARG A 78 26.55 4.25 8.16
N THR A 79 27.10 5.28 8.78
CA THR A 79 27.69 6.42 8.07
C THR A 79 29.21 6.51 8.28
N ALA A 80 29.95 6.71 7.19
CA ALA A 80 31.39 7.04 7.22
C ALA A 80 31.63 8.55 7.12
N ILE A 81 30.57 9.35 6.98
CA ILE A 81 30.62 10.80 6.82
C ILE A 81 29.77 11.51 7.88
N LYS A 82 30.07 12.78 8.11
CA LYS A 82 29.15 13.66 8.83
C LYS A 82 28.03 14.10 7.87
N LEU A 83 26.78 13.75 8.21
CA LEU A 83 25.63 14.10 7.39
C LEU A 83 25.21 15.57 7.60
N PRO A 84 24.78 16.27 6.53
CA PRO A 84 24.19 17.60 6.65
C PRO A 84 22.96 17.62 7.57
N THR A 85 22.88 18.64 8.43
CA THR A 85 21.81 18.80 9.43
C THR A 85 20.82 19.93 9.09
N ALA A 86 21.11 20.74 8.07
CA ALA A 86 20.24 21.81 7.63
C ALA A 86 19.01 21.27 6.89
N THR A 87 17.85 21.88 7.14
CA THR A 87 16.63 21.68 6.35
C THR A 87 16.60 22.63 5.15
N ALA A 88 15.76 22.34 4.18
CA ALA A 88 15.54 23.19 3.01
C ALA A 88 14.05 23.32 2.69
N LYS A 89 13.71 24.26 1.81
CA LYS A 89 12.39 24.31 1.17
C LYS A 89 12.40 23.46 -0.08
N GLY A 90 11.31 22.76 -0.35
CA GLY A 90 11.11 22.02 -1.59
C GLY A 90 9.64 21.95 -1.96
N ALA A 91 9.34 21.15 -2.98
CA ALA A 91 7.97 20.90 -3.40
C ALA A 91 7.82 19.48 -3.96
N VAL A 92 6.67 18.87 -3.71
CA VAL A 92 6.19 17.71 -4.47
C VAL A 92 5.48 18.24 -5.71
N THR A 93 5.83 17.73 -6.89
CA THR A 93 5.20 18.11 -8.16
C THR A 93 4.38 16.95 -8.69
N PHE A 94 3.10 17.19 -8.96
CA PHE A 94 2.15 16.18 -9.43
C PHE A 94 2.04 16.19 -10.97
N PRO A 95 1.52 15.11 -11.59
CA PRO A 95 1.34 15.03 -13.05
C PRO A 95 0.47 16.13 -13.65
N ASP A 96 -0.47 16.69 -12.88
CA ASP A 96 -1.34 17.79 -13.30
C ASP A 96 -0.64 19.16 -13.30
N GLY A 97 0.65 19.20 -12.96
CA GLY A 97 1.47 20.42 -12.86
C GLY A 97 1.31 21.17 -11.54
N SER A 98 0.39 20.77 -10.67
CA SER A 98 0.26 21.36 -9.34
C SER A 98 1.43 20.97 -8.43
N THR A 99 1.70 21.82 -7.44
CA THR A 99 2.79 21.61 -6.49
C THR A 99 2.29 21.69 -5.06
N LEU A 100 2.80 20.82 -4.20
CA LEU A 100 2.65 20.93 -2.74
C LEU A 100 3.99 21.41 -2.15
N PRO A 101 4.07 22.62 -1.57
CA PRO A 101 5.26 23.05 -0.86
C PRO A 101 5.49 22.18 0.37
N VAL A 102 6.73 21.78 0.59
CA VAL A 102 7.13 20.92 1.72
C VAL A 102 8.44 21.39 2.32
N THR A 103 8.62 21.10 3.60
CA THR A 103 9.95 21.13 4.21
C THR A 103 10.72 19.90 3.76
N VAL A 104 11.92 20.11 3.24
CA VAL A 104 12.89 19.05 2.97
C VAL A 104 13.69 18.83 4.25
N VAL A 105 13.56 17.65 4.84
CA VAL A 105 14.31 17.29 6.06
C VAL A 105 15.81 17.23 5.77
N SER A 106 16.63 17.32 6.81
CA SER A 106 18.07 17.18 6.66
C SER A 106 18.47 15.77 6.20
N ALA A 107 19.68 15.63 5.66
CA ALA A 107 20.21 14.32 5.28
C ALA A 107 20.35 13.40 6.49
N GLU A 108 20.71 13.96 7.65
CA GLU A 108 20.76 13.24 8.92
C GLU A 108 19.38 12.72 9.35
N ALA A 109 18.34 13.56 9.30
CA ALA A 109 16.99 13.15 9.64
C ALA A 109 16.42 12.10 8.67
N ALA A 110 16.74 12.21 7.37
CA ALA A 110 16.38 11.19 6.39
C ALA A 110 17.12 9.86 6.63
N TYR A 111 18.40 9.92 7.00
CA TYR A 111 19.20 8.75 7.37
C TYR A 111 18.62 8.02 8.60
N GLN A 112 18.19 8.75 9.62
CA GLN A 112 17.55 8.17 10.80
C GLN A 112 16.23 7.44 10.50
N GLN A 113 15.59 7.71 9.35
CA GLN A 113 14.39 7.01 8.91
C GLN A 113 14.67 5.70 8.15
N ILE A 114 15.91 5.49 7.68
CA ILE A 114 16.32 4.26 6.98
C ILE A 114 17.15 3.34 7.88
N ASP A 115 17.88 3.91 8.82
CA ASP A 115 18.68 3.18 9.79
C ASP A 115 17.79 2.61 10.91
N ARG A 116 17.70 1.27 10.97
CA ARG A 116 16.93 0.53 11.99
C ARG A 116 17.82 -0.13 13.03
N GLY A 117 19.14 0.07 12.96
CA GLY A 117 20.08 -0.48 13.91
C GLY A 117 21.42 -0.82 13.27
N GLU A 118 22.45 -0.85 14.13
CA GLU A 118 23.80 -1.16 13.68
C GLU A 118 23.91 -2.59 13.13
N PRO A 119 24.66 -2.80 12.04
CA PRO A 119 24.90 -4.13 11.49
C PRO A 119 25.61 -5.01 12.53
N SER A 120 25.22 -6.28 12.63
CA SER A 120 25.79 -7.23 13.61
C SER A 120 27.25 -7.64 13.33
N CYS A 121 27.79 -7.28 12.17
CA CYS A 121 29.17 -7.52 11.80
C CYS A 121 29.71 -6.41 10.87
N GLU A 122 31.04 -6.29 10.76
CA GLU A 122 31.69 -5.24 10.00
C GLU A 122 31.35 -5.25 8.50
N THR A 123 30.97 -6.38 7.93
CA THR A 123 30.60 -6.48 6.50
C THR A 123 29.10 -6.65 6.29
N CYS A 124 28.31 -6.64 7.37
CA CYS A 124 26.90 -6.99 7.33
C CYS A 124 25.98 -5.88 6.81
N GLY A 125 26.43 -4.62 6.83
CA GLY A 125 25.58 -3.47 6.52
C GLY A 125 26.12 -2.50 5.49
N LEU A 126 25.27 -1.53 5.16
CA LEU A 126 25.50 -0.52 4.12
C LEU A 126 26.16 0.72 4.71
N THR A 127 27.34 1.05 4.19
CA THR A 127 28.14 2.19 4.62
C THR A 127 27.91 3.37 3.71
N VAL A 128 27.24 4.41 4.21
CA VAL A 128 27.07 5.68 3.50
C VAL A 128 28.41 6.43 3.43
N THR A 129 28.87 6.72 2.22
CA THR A 129 30.13 7.42 1.95
C THR A 129 29.94 8.79 1.31
N ALA A 130 28.77 9.04 0.71
CA ALA A 130 28.39 10.33 0.18
C ALA A 130 26.87 10.51 0.23
N VAL A 131 26.43 11.76 0.32
CA VAL A 131 25.01 12.13 0.26
C VAL A 131 24.85 13.41 -0.56
N ARG A 132 23.80 13.45 -1.39
CA ARG A 132 23.45 14.63 -2.20
C ARG A 132 21.94 14.78 -2.33
N PRO A 133 21.41 15.99 -2.54
CA PRO A 133 20.01 16.16 -2.87
C PRO A 133 19.70 15.52 -4.23
N GLY A 134 18.46 15.08 -4.39
CA GLY A 134 17.93 14.52 -5.61
C GLY A 134 16.42 14.68 -5.71
N THR A 135 15.87 14.06 -6.74
CA THR A 135 14.42 13.86 -6.87
C THR A 135 14.16 12.43 -7.32
N ALA A 136 12.95 11.94 -7.06
CA ALA A 136 12.50 10.64 -7.54
C ALA A 136 11.04 10.68 -8.00
N LYS A 137 10.67 9.69 -8.81
CA LYS A 137 9.28 9.42 -9.16
C LYS A 137 8.68 8.50 -8.10
N LEU A 138 7.56 8.91 -7.52
CA LEU A 138 6.88 8.17 -6.46
C LEU A 138 5.40 8.02 -6.80
N ARG A 139 4.84 6.81 -6.70
CA ARG A 139 3.39 6.61 -6.81
C ARG A 139 2.72 7.28 -5.63
N THR A 140 1.74 8.13 -5.93
CA THR A 140 0.88 8.76 -4.93
C THR A 140 -0.59 8.60 -5.31
N SER A 141 -1.50 8.97 -4.41
CA SER A 141 -2.94 9.07 -4.69
C SER A 141 -3.27 9.96 -5.89
N ARG A 142 -2.39 10.93 -6.20
CA ARG A 142 -2.54 11.91 -7.28
C ARG A 142 -1.74 11.55 -8.54
N GLY A 143 -1.33 10.29 -8.67
CA GLY A 143 -0.49 9.81 -9.76
C GLY A 143 1.01 9.76 -9.41
N ILE A 144 1.86 9.58 -10.42
CA ILE A 144 3.31 9.51 -10.24
C ILE A 144 3.87 10.93 -10.02
N ALA A 145 4.18 11.28 -8.78
CA ALA A 145 4.71 12.60 -8.42
C ALA A 145 6.25 12.62 -8.51
N THR A 146 6.82 13.79 -8.79
CA THR A 146 8.24 14.08 -8.54
C THR A 146 8.39 14.58 -7.11
N VAL A 147 9.18 13.88 -6.29
CA VAL A 147 9.40 14.20 -4.86
C VAL A 147 10.87 14.51 -4.58
N PRO A 148 11.19 15.40 -3.62
CA PRO A 148 12.55 15.63 -3.19
C PRO A 148 13.11 14.42 -2.46
N THR A 149 14.40 14.10 -2.67
CA THR A 149 15.08 12.98 -2.03
C THR A 149 16.47 13.35 -1.53
N TRP A 150 16.98 12.56 -0.58
CA TRP A 150 18.41 12.41 -0.35
C TRP A 150 18.88 11.13 -1.03
N VAL A 151 19.92 11.25 -1.84
CA VAL A 151 20.54 10.13 -2.55
C VAL A 151 21.83 9.78 -1.83
N PHE A 152 21.89 8.58 -1.28
CA PHE A 152 23.01 8.03 -0.55
C PHE A 152 23.85 7.14 -1.47
N THR A 153 25.15 7.40 -1.50
CA THR A 153 26.14 6.48 -2.09
C THR A 153 26.59 5.54 -0.99
N VAL A 154 26.47 4.23 -1.24
CA VAL A 154 26.91 3.19 -0.32
C VAL A 154 28.16 2.51 -0.84
N LYS A 155 29.06 2.09 0.04
CA LYS A 155 30.34 1.46 -0.36
C LYS A 155 30.13 0.08 -0.97
N GLU A 156 29.15 -0.65 -0.46
CA GLU A 156 28.90 -2.06 -0.73
C GLU A 156 28.06 -2.27 -2.00
N ASP A 157 27.49 -1.22 -2.57
CA ASP A 157 26.64 -1.30 -3.75
C ASP A 157 26.91 -0.13 -4.71
N PRO A 158 27.13 -0.36 -6.01
CA PRO A 158 27.28 0.72 -6.99
C PRO A 158 25.96 1.48 -7.23
N GLY A 159 24.84 0.87 -6.87
CA GLY A 159 23.51 1.43 -6.93
C GLY A 159 23.28 2.53 -5.90
N LEU A 160 22.49 3.54 -6.30
CA LEU A 160 22.15 4.66 -5.43
C LEU A 160 20.85 4.36 -4.67
N ILE A 161 20.92 4.47 -3.35
CA ILE A 161 19.75 4.37 -2.47
C ILE A 161 19.20 5.77 -2.25
N ALA A 162 17.90 5.95 -2.42
CA ALA A 162 17.26 7.25 -2.18
C ALA A 162 16.27 7.16 -1.02
N ARG A 163 16.23 8.20 -0.19
CA ARG A 163 15.15 8.41 0.79
C ARG A 163 14.36 9.63 0.39
N VAL A 164 13.03 9.51 0.30
CA VAL A 164 12.13 10.66 0.17
C VAL A 164 12.36 11.60 1.35
N ALA A 165 12.67 12.86 1.04
CA ALA A 165 13.13 13.85 2.00
C ALA A 165 12.00 14.81 2.43
N VAL A 166 10.74 14.43 2.22
CA VAL A 166 9.58 15.19 2.67
C VAL A 166 9.43 15.05 4.18
N ASP A 167 9.20 16.16 4.87
CA ASP A 167 8.88 16.16 6.31
C ASP A 167 7.70 15.22 6.62
N PRO A 168 7.82 14.30 7.59
CA PRO A 168 6.75 13.37 7.92
C PRO A 168 5.42 14.04 8.28
N GLY A 169 5.44 15.26 8.83
CA GLY A 169 4.25 16.05 9.13
C GLY A 169 3.50 16.55 7.90
N ALA A 170 4.13 16.52 6.71
CA ALA A 170 3.48 16.82 5.43
C ALA A 170 2.94 15.56 4.73
N VAL A 171 3.25 14.35 5.24
CA VAL A 171 2.72 13.09 4.70
C VAL A 171 1.30 12.89 5.20
N THR A 172 0.37 12.75 4.27
CA THR A 172 -1.01 12.39 4.57
C THR A 172 -1.11 10.86 4.64
N PRO A 173 -1.61 10.27 5.75
CA PRO A 173 -1.81 8.84 5.82
C PRO A 173 -2.84 8.41 4.78
N VAL A 174 -2.76 7.14 4.34
CA VAL A 174 -3.80 6.58 3.49
C VAL A 174 -5.12 6.61 4.28
N PRO A 175 -6.16 7.27 3.76
CA PRO A 175 -7.34 7.51 4.55
C PRO A 175 -8.21 6.26 4.64
N GLU A 176 -8.88 6.13 5.79
CA GLU A 176 -9.89 5.12 6.04
C GLU A 176 -11.28 5.76 5.92
N VAL A 177 -12.25 4.96 5.47
CA VAL A 177 -13.64 5.39 5.37
C VAL A 177 -14.47 4.60 6.37
N PRO A 178 -15.26 5.26 7.23
CA PRO A 178 -16.13 4.55 8.15
C PRO A 178 -17.31 3.97 7.37
N LEU A 179 -17.30 2.66 7.16
CA LEU A 179 -18.52 1.94 6.80
C LEU A 179 -19.33 1.72 8.08
N GLY A 180 -20.63 2.04 8.01
CA GLY A 180 -21.53 1.94 9.15
C GLY A 180 -21.57 0.54 9.78
N PRO A 181 -22.19 0.40 10.96
CA PRO A 181 -22.28 -0.89 11.64
C PRO A 181 -22.97 -1.92 10.75
N GLY A 182 -22.28 -3.01 10.49
CA GLY A 182 -22.69 -4.04 9.54
C GLY A 182 -21.44 -4.67 8.96
N GLY A 183 -21.12 -5.89 9.41
CA GLY A 183 -20.02 -6.66 8.85
C GLY A 183 -20.18 -6.87 7.35
N MET A 184 -19.18 -7.47 6.73
CA MET A 184 -19.26 -7.84 5.33
C MET A 184 -20.44 -8.80 5.11
N PRO A 185 -21.36 -8.53 4.18
CA PRO A 185 -22.39 -9.48 3.80
C PRO A 185 -21.78 -10.83 3.41
N GLY A 186 -22.42 -11.93 3.80
CA GLY A 186 -21.99 -13.28 3.42
C GLY A 186 -21.94 -13.47 1.90
N GLY A 187 -21.10 -14.40 1.44
CA GLY A 187 -20.92 -14.69 0.02
C GLY A 187 -20.10 -13.65 -0.76
N LEU A 188 -19.49 -12.69 -0.07
CA LEU A 188 -18.53 -11.75 -0.65
C LEU A 188 -17.10 -12.12 -0.22
N ALA A 189 -16.13 -11.84 -1.10
CA ALA A 189 -14.71 -11.97 -0.83
C ALA A 189 -13.98 -10.63 -0.94
N THR A 190 -13.04 -10.40 -0.04
CA THR A 190 -12.27 -9.14 0.04
C THR A 190 -11.05 -9.20 -0.88
N ALA A 191 -10.79 -8.11 -1.62
CA ALA A 191 -9.49 -7.89 -2.23
C ALA A 191 -8.46 -7.52 -1.15
N GLN A 192 -7.44 -8.36 -0.98
CA GLN A 192 -6.46 -8.24 0.10
C GLN A 192 -5.38 -7.21 -0.24
N ASP A 193 -4.77 -7.37 -1.40
CA ASP A 193 -3.65 -6.58 -1.90
C ASP A 193 -3.67 -6.56 -3.45
N LEU A 194 -2.99 -5.56 -4.03
CA LEU A 194 -2.75 -5.51 -5.46
C LEU A 194 -1.41 -6.17 -5.77
N ILE A 195 -1.42 -7.09 -6.73
CA ILE A 195 -0.23 -7.71 -7.28
C ILE A 195 0.39 -6.77 -8.31
N LYS A 196 -0.45 -6.24 -9.22
CA LYS A 196 -0.01 -5.39 -10.33
C LYS A 196 -1.15 -4.52 -10.83
N THR A 197 -0.80 -3.37 -11.39
CA THR A 197 -1.74 -2.52 -12.14
C THR A 197 -1.16 -2.14 -13.50
N THR A 198 -2.03 -2.06 -14.50
CA THR A 198 -1.80 -1.34 -15.76
C THR A 198 -2.85 -0.24 -15.87
N ASP A 199 -2.90 0.52 -16.96
CA ASP A 199 -3.92 1.55 -17.11
C ASP A 199 -5.35 0.98 -17.06
N THR A 200 -5.60 -0.20 -17.62
CA THR A 200 -6.95 -0.77 -17.75
C THR A 200 -7.07 -2.22 -17.26
N ALA A 201 -6.14 -2.68 -16.42
CA ALA A 201 -6.23 -4.00 -15.80
C ALA A 201 -5.62 -3.99 -14.40
N ILE A 202 -6.22 -4.77 -13.50
CA ILE A 202 -5.77 -4.90 -12.11
C ILE A 202 -5.65 -6.39 -11.78
N ASP A 203 -4.46 -6.78 -11.31
CA ASP A 203 -4.18 -8.09 -10.75
C ASP A 203 -4.12 -7.95 -9.21
N PHE A 204 -4.83 -8.84 -8.51
CA PHE A 204 -5.02 -8.73 -7.06
C PHE A 204 -5.26 -10.10 -6.42
N ASN A 205 -5.08 -10.19 -5.12
CA ASN A 205 -5.42 -11.38 -4.34
C ASN A 205 -6.81 -11.25 -3.73
N LEU A 206 -7.67 -12.25 -3.96
CA LEU A 206 -8.92 -12.44 -3.24
C LEU A 206 -8.68 -13.27 -1.99
N GLY A 207 -9.16 -12.79 -0.85
CA GLY A 207 -9.21 -13.58 0.38
C GLY A 207 -10.45 -14.47 0.37
N VAL A 208 -10.24 -15.78 0.31
CA VAL A 208 -11.31 -16.79 0.32
C VAL A 208 -11.05 -17.85 1.39
N GLY A 209 -12.10 -18.46 1.90
CA GLY A 209 -12.04 -19.61 2.80
C GLY A 209 -11.60 -20.88 2.09
N ALA A 210 -11.09 -21.84 2.86
CA ALA A 210 -10.61 -23.10 2.29
C ALA A 210 -11.67 -23.94 1.56
N CYS A 211 -12.93 -23.79 1.95
CA CYS A 211 -14.09 -24.48 1.40
C CYS A 211 -15.01 -23.58 0.56
N ASP A 212 -14.58 -22.35 0.27
CA ASP A 212 -15.30 -21.51 -0.68
C ASP A 212 -15.18 -22.09 -2.09
N SER A 213 -16.24 -21.95 -2.86
CA SER A 213 -16.36 -22.37 -4.24
C SER A 213 -16.99 -21.26 -5.09
N GLU A 214 -17.09 -21.46 -6.41
CA GLU A 214 -17.65 -20.44 -7.33
C GLU A 214 -16.97 -19.05 -7.19
N ILE A 215 -15.67 -19.06 -6.86
CA ILE A 215 -14.88 -17.85 -6.64
C ILE A 215 -14.85 -17.03 -7.93
N THR A 216 -15.48 -15.86 -7.89
CA THR A 216 -15.59 -14.98 -9.05
C THR A 216 -15.06 -13.59 -8.69
N PRO A 217 -13.99 -13.09 -9.34
CA PRO A 217 -13.54 -11.73 -9.14
C PRO A 217 -14.55 -10.73 -9.68
N ARG A 218 -14.69 -9.60 -8.97
CA ARG A 218 -15.65 -8.55 -9.26
C ARG A 218 -14.97 -7.19 -9.20
N VAL A 219 -15.40 -6.32 -10.11
CA VAL A 219 -15.04 -4.92 -10.14
C VAL A 219 -16.30 -4.11 -10.41
N GLN A 220 -16.45 -2.99 -9.71
CA GLN A 220 -17.44 -1.97 -10.01
C GLN A 220 -16.68 -0.66 -10.25
N GLU A 221 -16.81 -0.13 -11.46
CA GLU A 221 -16.18 1.14 -11.83
C GLU A 221 -17.15 2.30 -11.63
N TYR A 222 -16.64 3.34 -10.99
CA TYR A 222 -17.24 4.66 -10.97
C TYR A 222 -16.30 5.67 -11.62
N ASP A 223 -16.81 6.87 -11.91
CA ASP A 223 -16.00 7.96 -12.46
C ASP A 223 -14.93 8.45 -11.49
N ASP A 224 -15.16 8.28 -10.18
CA ASP A 224 -14.35 8.85 -9.11
C ASP A 224 -13.64 7.80 -8.24
N LEU A 225 -13.98 6.51 -8.32
CA LEU A 225 -13.30 5.40 -7.63
C LEU A 225 -13.55 4.05 -8.32
N ILE A 226 -12.77 3.03 -7.93
CA ILE A 226 -12.91 1.64 -8.38
C ILE A 226 -13.07 0.76 -7.14
N VAL A 227 -14.12 -0.06 -7.08
CA VAL A 227 -14.32 -1.03 -5.99
C VAL A 227 -13.96 -2.43 -6.46
N LEU A 228 -13.11 -3.13 -5.71
CA LEU A 228 -12.64 -4.48 -5.97
C LEU A 228 -13.06 -5.47 -4.89
N GLY A 229 -13.32 -6.70 -5.32
CA GLY A 229 -13.57 -7.83 -4.44
C GLY A 229 -14.00 -9.03 -5.26
N GLY A 230 -14.76 -9.92 -4.65
CA GLY A 230 -15.26 -11.10 -5.32
C GLY A 230 -16.57 -11.59 -4.71
N THR A 231 -17.14 -12.60 -5.36
CA THR A 231 -18.25 -13.38 -4.82
C THR A 231 -17.81 -14.83 -4.66
N VAL A 232 -18.33 -15.49 -3.64
CA VAL A 232 -18.06 -16.90 -3.34
C VAL A 232 -19.36 -17.59 -2.94
N ARG A 233 -19.44 -18.90 -3.20
CA ARG A 233 -20.34 -19.78 -2.47
C ARG A 233 -19.57 -20.34 -1.27
N THR A 234 -20.06 -20.06 -0.07
CA THR A 234 -19.47 -20.61 1.16
C THR A 234 -20.19 -21.90 1.54
N SER A 235 -19.42 -22.96 1.79
CA SER A 235 -19.96 -24.24 2.25
C SER A 235 -20.70 -24.07 3.57
N GLY A 236 -21.83 -24.77 3.72
CA GLY A 236 -22.52 -24.90 5.00
C GLY A 236 -21.98 -26.04 5.87
N GLU A 237 -21.11 -26.89 5.32
CA GLU A 237 -20.44 -27.96 6.08
C GLU A 237 -19.32 -27.43 6.98
N VAL A 238 -18.92 -28.23 7.98
CA VAL A 238 -17.77 -27.91 8.84
C VAL A 238 -16.52 -27.68 7.98
N CYS A 239 -15.98 -26.47 8.05
CA CYS A 239 -14.81 -26.06 7.29
C CYS A 239 -13.65 -25.64 8.21
N ILE A 240 -12.44 -25.99 7.82
CA ILE A 240 -11.23 -25.44 8.43
C ILE A 240 -11.11 -23.93 8.17
N ALA A 241 -10.93 -23.15 9.24
CA ALA A 241 -10.78 -21.69 9.17
C ALA A 241 -9.40 -21.29 8.65
N ILE A 242 -9.18 -21.42 7.34
CA ILE A 242 -7.95 -20.99 6.65
C ILE A 242 -8.29 -19.94 5.59
N LEU A 243 -7.61 -18.79 5.66
CA LEU A 243 -7.58 -17.79 4.60
C LEU A 243 -6.64 -18.26 3.48
N LYS A 244 -7.18 -18.38 2.27
CA LYS A 244 -6.42 -18.60 1.03
C LYS A 244 -6.40 -17.31 0.22
N LEU A 245 -5.23 -16.96 -0.30
CA LEU A 245 -5.09 -15.89 -1.30
C LEU A 245 -5.28 -16.52 -2.68
N HIS A 246 -6.36 -16.13 -3.35
CA HIS A 246 -6.68 -16.56 -4.71
C HIS A 246 -6.32 -15.45 -5.69
N PRO A 247 -5.26 -15.61 -6.51
CA PRO A 247 -4.90 -14.62 -7.51
C PRO A 247 -6.01 -14.45 -8.54
N ALA A 248 -6.34 -13.20 -8.85
CA ALA A 248 -7.38 -12.85 -9.81
C ALA A 248 -7.00 -11.62 -10.63
N SER A 249 -7.67 -11.46 -11.76
CA SER A 249 -7.51 -10.31 -12.65
C SER A 249 -8.87 -9.78 -13.09
N VAL A 250 -8.97 -8.46 -13.22
CA VAL A 250 -10.12 -7.77 -13.82
C VAL A 250 -9.66 -6.79 -14.88
N ALA A 251 -10.44 -6.68 -15.95
CA ALA A 251 -10.29 -5.63 -16.95
C ALA A 251 -11.18 -4.43 -16.61
N LEU A 252 -10.70 -3.24 -16.92
CA LEU A 252 -11.42 -1.98 -16.74
C LEU A 252 -11.84 -1.42 -18.10
N THR A 253 -12.97 -0.74 -18.10
CA THR A 253 -13.52 0.01 -19.23
C THR A 253 -12.91 1.41 -19.34
N LYS A 254 -12.37 1.96 -18.25
CA LYS A 254 -11.69 3.27 -18.21
C LYS A 254 -10.31 3.15 -17.57
N PRO A 255 -9.35 4.03 -17.95
CA PRO A 255 -8.04 4.07 -17.29
C PRO A 255 -8.14 4.33 -15.79
N ILE A 256 -7.34 3.68 -14.94
CA ILE A 256 -7.33 3.87 -13.49
C ILE A 256 -7.17 5.35 -13.14
N GLY A 257 -6.18 6.02 -13.72
CA GLY A 257 -5.89 7.43 -13.45
C GLY A 257 -5.59 7.70 -11.98
N ALA A 258 -6.19 8.75 -11.43
CA ALA A 258 -6.09 9.14 -10.02
C ALA A 258 -7.21 8.55 -9.14
N ARG A 259 -8.07 7.67 -9.68
CA ARG A 259 -9.16 7.06 -8.92
C ARG A 259 -8.57 6.16 -7.81
N PRO A 260 -9.04 6.26 -6.55
CA PRO A 260 -8.72 5.27 -5.55
C PRO A 260 -9.28 3.91 -5.98
N ILE A 261 -8.46 2.88 -5.81
CA ILE A 261 -8.87 1.48 -5.88
C ILE A 261 -9.14 1.06 -4.45
N VAL A 262 -10.33 0.57 -4.14
CA VAL A 262 -10.74 0.26 -2.77
C VAL A 262 -11.32 -1.14 -2.68
N GLU A 263 -11.15 -1.82 -1.56
CA GLU A 263 -11.76 -3.14 -1.36
C GLU A 263 -13.21 -3.05 -0.84
N VAL A 264 -14.02 -4.03 -1.20
CA VAL A 264 -15.48 -4.05 -1.01
C VAL A 264 -15.95 -4.21 0.45
N ALA A 265 -15.09 -4.70 1.35
CA ALA A 265 -15.44 -4.99 2.74
C ALA A 265 -15.36 -3.78 3.66
N SER A 266 -14.27 -3.00 3.63
CA SER A 266 -14.07 -1.81 4.47
C SER A 266 -13.91 -0.51 3.68
N GLY A 267 -13.84 -0.58 2.34
CA GLY A 267 -13.51 0.59 1.53
C GLY A 267 -12.06 1.02 1.69
N ARG A 268 -11.19 0.18 2.26
CA ARG A 268 -9.78 0.49 2.41
C ARG A 268 -9.15 0.65 1.03
N ALA A 269 -8.38 1.71 0.84
CA ALA A 269 -7.63 1.90 -0.38
C ALA A 269 -6.58 0.80 -0.55
N LEU A 270 -6.42 0.34 -1.78
CA LEU A 270 -5.46 -0.66 -2.19
C LEU A 270 -4.37 -0.01 -3.03
N TRP A 271 -3.14 -0.46 -2.83
CA TRP A 271 -1.99 -0.11 -3.65
C TRP A 271 -1.09 -1.33 -3.79
N VAL A 272 -0.20 -1.30 -4.78
CA VAL A 272 0.78 -2.36 -4.97
C VAL A 272 1.79 -2.27 -3.83
N THR A 273 1.88 -3.33 -3.03
CA THR A 273 2.95 -3.50 -2.05
C THR A 273 4.15 -4.12 -2.76
N GLY A 274 5.28 -3.40 -2.77
CA GLY A 274 6.54 -3.84 -3.39
C GLY A 274 7.38 -4.71 -2.47
#